data_AF-W6TYE0-F1
#
_entry.id   AF-W6TYE0-F1
#
_cell.length_a   1.000
_cell.length_b   1.000
_cell.length_c   1.000
_cell.angle_alpha   90.00
_cell.angle_beta   90.00
_cell.angle_gamma   90.00
#
_symmetry.space_group_name_H-M   'P 1'
#
loop_
_entity.id
_entity.type
_entity.pdbx_description
1 polymer ?
#
loop_
_entity_poly.entity_id
_entity_poly.type
_entity_poly.pdbx_seq_one_letter_code
_entity_poly.pdbx_strand_id
1 'polypeptide(L)'
;MLIWKILKSIFFKIYDRARQLERAGDFAHSLRELDAVYLYSLHNKSLFTLFFNLYKRLVTEINTKDTNKKLTHVSLQAREFGIIDGVDLREYDEFSKLKQRILVLLLSFILISVIAFITYRTVYPFIVGHEYFGDLERDIKEPVVQGLPSVTRASDLIVESANLIGNPNVLYYVEVESAKVLVFEDSHTYQLKAGIISSKDSIKNISYSITVYDDLGKPILNKVFEKKSDFPNKWNRGVYVPIDFIYNVSKGISSHPKKMVLDIRLIEFFKDVNDFSGINLETSSSILTFKYLGSYFHESFEIYEVNSLIEVYNSSSNDVKDLEIEIIYVTKDSQVIRSLKRKLISESNSFLKSRSRQVFSLKTIFPKEIYANIKEELSSIKIINVFVK
;
A
#
# COMPACT_ATOMS: atom_id res chain seq x y z
N MET A 1 31.05 9.33 15.33
CA MET A 1 31.67 10.52 14.69
C MET A 1 32.80 10.19 13.70
N LEU A 2 33.67 9.21 13.97
CA LEU A 2 34.79 8.86 13.08
C LEU A 2 34.35 8.25 11.74
N ILE A 3 33.39 7.32 11.79
CA ILE A 3 32.87 6.57 10.63
C ILE A 3 32.26 7.52 9.58
N TRP A 4 31.48 8.51 10.01
CA TRP A 4 30.86 9.49 9.12
C TRP A 4 31.87 10.40 8.41
N LYS A 5 32.94 10.80 9.10
CA LYS A 5 34.03 11.59 8.48
C LYS A 5 34.79 10.77 7.44
N ILE A 6 35.00 9.49 7.70
CA ILE A 6 35.68 8.56 6.79
C ILE A 6 34.81 8.32 5.55
N LEU A 7 33.53 8.01 5.73
CA LEU A 7 32.56 7.81 4.63
C LEU A 7 32.45 9.04 3.72
N LYS A 8 32.37 10.23 4.32
CA LYS A 8 32.33 11.49 3.55
C LYS A 8 33.61 11.70 2.74
N SER A 9 34.77 11.41 3.31
CA SER A 9 36.07 11.52 2.63
C SER A 9 36.18 10.55 1.44
N ILE A 10 35.75 9.29 1.61
CA ILE A 10 35.73 8.27 0.56
C ILE A 10 34.81 8.68 -0.58
N PHE A 11 33.60 9.17 -0.27
CA PHE A 11 32.65 9.65 -1.27
C PHE A 11 33.27 10.78 -2.12
N PHE A 12 33.81 11.82 -1.50
CA PHE A 12 34.36 12.96 -2.25
C PHE A 12 35.56 12.56 -3.10
N LYS A 13 36.44 11.68 -2.60
CA LYS A 13 37.60 11.20 -3.37
C LYS A 13 37.20 10.51 -4.67
N ILE A 14 36.21 9.63 -4.62
CA ILE A 14 35.73 8.89 -5.80
C ILE A 14 34.85 9.79 -6.69
N TYR A 15 34.02 10.66 -6.09
CA TYR A 15 33.23 11.65 -6.81
C TYR A 15 34.11 12.61 -7.64
N ASP A 16 35.19 13.13 -7.04
CA ASP A 16 36.11 14.03 -7.73
C ASP A 16 36.84 13.31 -8.88
N ARG A 17 37.16 12.03 -8.70
CA ARG A 17 37.74 11.19 -9.77
C ARG A 17 36.76 11.00 -10.93
N ALA A 18 35.51 10.66 -10.63
CA ALA A 18 34.46 10.56 -11.65
C ALA A 18 34.26 11.89 -12.40
N ARG A 19 34.31 13.02 -11.69
CA ARG A 19 34.21 14.36 -12.29
C ARG A 19 35.40 14.73 -13.17
N GLN A 20 36.61 14.29 -12.82
CA GLN A 20 37.79 14.45 -13.68
C GLN A 20 37.67 13.64 -14.97
N LEU A 21 37.19 12.39 -14.88
CA LEU A 21 36.96 11.53 -16.04
C LEU A 21 35.88 12.09 -16.97
N GLU A 22 34.80 12.63 -16.41
CA GLU A 22 33.79 13.33 -17.18
C GLU A 22 34.36 14.54 -17.93
N ARG A 23 35.17 15.37 -17.27
CA ARG A 23 35.83 16.53 -17.91
C ARG A 23 36.79 16.10 -19.01
N ALA A 24 37.37 14.91 -18.91
CA ALA A 24 38.22 14.31 -19.94
C ALA A 24 37.42 13.64 -21.08
N GLY A 25 36.08 13.61 -21.00
CA GLY A 25 35.19 12.99 -22.00
C GLY A 25 35.02 11.48 -21.86
N ASP A 26 35.57 10.86 -20.80
CA ASP A 26 35.42 9.42 -20.55
C ASP A 26 34.19 9.13 -19.68
N PHE A 27 33.02 9.25 -20.30
CA PHE A 27 31.74 9.13 -19.60
C PHE A 27 31.48 7.72 -19.06
N ALA A 28 31.95 6.67 -19.74
CA ALA A 28 31.74 5.28 -19.33
C ALA A 28 32.52 4.92 -18.07
N HIS A 29 33.80 5.31 -17.99
CA HIS A 29 34.60 5.08 -16.78
C HIS A 29 34.15 6.00 -15.63
N SER A 30 33.75 7.23 -15.95
CA SER A 30 33.13 8.13 -14.97
C SER A 30 31.88 7.53 -14.32
N LEU A 31 30.99 6.91 -15.11
CA LEU A 31 29.79 6.24 -14.62
C LEU A 31 30.13 5.03 -13.73
N ARG A 32 31.15 4.25 -14.11
CA ARG A 32 31.59 3.08 -13.35
C ARG A 32 32.18 3.45 -11.98
N GLU A 33 32.93 4.54 -11.91
CA GLU A 33 33.44 5.09 -10.64
C GLU A 33 32.30 5.61 -9.76
N LEU A 34 31.25 6.18 -10.36
CA LEU A 34 30.06 6.59 -9.62
C LEU A 34 29.23 5.43 -9.08
N ASP A 35 29.06 4.35 -9.86
CA ASP A 35 28.36 3.14 -9.39
C ASP A 35 28.99 2.61 -8.08
N ALA A 36 30.30 2.77 -7.89
CA ALA A 36 31.01 2.36 -6.67
C ALA A 36 30.68 3.19 -5.42
N VAL A 37 30.14 4.41 -5.58
CA VAL A 37 29.74 5.29 -4.46
C VAL A 37 28.24 5.48 -4.31
N TYR A 38 27.46 4.77 -5.13
CA TYR A 38 26.02 4.85 -5.13
C TYR A 38 25.44 4.63 -3.72
N LEU A 39 25.81 3.53 -3.06
CA LEU A 39 25.29 3.20 -1.72
C LEU A 39 25.68 4.26 -0.66
N TYR A 40 26.89 4.81 -0.74
CA TYR A 40 27.33 5.90 0.17
C TYR A 40 26.52 7.18 -0.03
N SER A 41 26.10 7.47 -1.26
CA SER A 41 25.33 8.67 -1.59
C SER A 41 23.95 8.68 -0.92
N LEU A 42 23.33 7.51 -0.71
CA LEU A 42 21.97 7.35 -0.17
C LEU A 42 21.83 7.75 1.31
N HIS A 43 22.93 7.96 2.05
CA HIS A 43 22.91 8.29 3.47
C HIS A 43 22.69 9.77 3.79
N ASN A 44 22.97 10.65 2.82
CA ASN A 44 22.88 12.09 3.04
C ASN A 44 22.29 12.75 1.80
N LYS A 45 21.17 13.47 1.99
CA LYS A 45 20.49 14.23 0.93
C LYS A 45 21.44 15.05 0.05
N SER A 46 22.40 15.75 0.66
CA SER A 46 23.36 16.59 -0.08
C SER A 46 24.33 15.77 -0.94
N LEU A 47 24.79 14.61 -0.44
CA LEU A 47 25.68 13.71 -1.18
C LEU A 47 24.92 13.01 -2.31
N PHE A 48 23.69 12.55 -2.03
CA PHE A 48 22.82 11.98 -3.06
C PHE A 48 22.53 12.98 -4.17
N THR A 49 22.25 14.25 -3.85
CA THR A 49 21.99 15.28 -4.85
C THR A 49 23.20 15.49 -5.77
N LEU A 50 24.40 15.56 -5.20
CA LEU A 50 25.65 15.68 -5.97
C LEU A 50 25.88 14.46 -6.87
N PHE A 51 25.70 13.26 -6.31
CA PHE A 51 25.80 11.99 -7.03
C PHE A 51 24.80 11.94 -8.19
N PHE A 52 23.51 12.15 -7.91
CA PHE A 52 22.42 11.98 -8.86
C PHE A 52 22.51 12.96 -10.01
N ASN A 53 22.88 14.22 -9.77
CA ASN A 53 23.07 15.21 -10.83
C ASN A 53 24.19 14.81 -11.80
N LEU A 54 25.31 14.30 -11.27
CA LEU A 54 26.42 13.81 -12.09
C LEU A 54 26.02 12.53 -12.85
N TYR A 55 25.36 11.59 -12.16
CA TYR A 55 24.87 10.34 -12.74
C TYR A 55 23.87 10.57 -13.87
N LYS A 56 22.89 11.46 -13.67
CA LYS A 56 21.88 11.85 -14.67
C LYS A 56 22.56 12.43 -15.92
N ARG A 57 23.55 13.31 -15.74
CA ARG A 57 24.28 13.92 -16.86
C ARG A 57 25.05 12.87 -17.66
N LEU A 58 25.79 11.97 -17.00
CA LEU A 58 26.53 10.90 -17.66
C LEU A 58 25.63 9.92 -18.42
N VAL A 59 24.49 9.53 -17.82
CA VAL A 59 23.52 8.65 -18.49
C VAL A 59 22.90 9.33 -19.71
N THR A 60 22.66 10.65 -19.65
CA THR A 60 22.15 11.43 -20.80
C THR A 60 23.15 11.45 -21.96
N GLU A 61 24.45 11.58 -21.68
CA GLU A 61 25.50 11.57 -22.71
C GLU A 61 25.75 10.16 -23.29
N ILE A 62 25.68 9.11 -22.48
CA ILE A 62 25.87 7.71 -22.95
C ILE A 62 24.64 7.20 -23.71
N ASN A 63 23.44 7.56 -23.24
CA ASN A 63 22.14 7.27 -23.82
C ASN A 63 21.93 5.81 -24.31
N THR A 64 22.28 4.83 -23.49
CA THR A 64 22.00 3.42 -23.78
C THR A 64 20.76 2.93 -23.04
N LYS A 65 20.06 1.94 -23.59
CA LYS A 65 18.86 1.35 -22.96
C LYS A 65 19.15 0.84 -21.53
N ASP A 66 20.32 0.24 -21.31
CA ASP A 66 20.70 -0.31 -20.02
C ASP A 66 21.06 0.78 -18.99
N THR A 67 21.74 1.85 -19.41
CA THR A 67 22.06 2.97 -18.51
C THR A 67 20.81 3.75 -18.12
N ASN A 68 19.86 3.95 -19.04
CA ASN A 68 18.55 4.54 -18.75
C ASN A 68 17.72 3.66 -17.77
N LYS A 69 17.76 2.33 -17.92
CA LYS A 69 17.12 1.41 -16.98
C LYS A 69 17.76 1.48 -15.59
N LYS A 70 19.09 1.55 -15.52
CA LYS A 70 19.82 1.74 -14.25
C LYS A 70 19.50 3.07 -13.58
N LEU A 71 19.43 4.18 -14.32
CA LEU A 71 19.01 5.48 -13.79
C LEU A 71 17.59 5.42 -13.18
N THR A 72 16.68 4.70 -13.84
CA THR A 72 15.33 4.47 -13.32
C THR A 72 15.37 3.69 -12.00
N HIS A 73 16.19 2.65 -11.92
CA HIS A 73 16.37 1.86 -10.69
C HIS A 73 16.99 2.68 -9.55
N VAL A 74 18.01 3.48 -9.84
CA VAL A 74 18.63 4.43 -8.89
C VAL A 74 17.61 5.44 -8.37
N SER A 75 16.74 5.95 -9.25
CA SER A 75 15.68 6.90 -8.87
C SER A 75 14.60 6.25 -8.00
N LEU A 76 14.20 5.01 -8.32
CA LEU A 76 13.25 4.23 -7.53
C LEU A 76 13.81 3.88 -6.14
N GLN A 77 15.06 3.43 -6.09
CA GLN A 77 15.74 3.16 -4.83
C GLN A 77 15.92 4.45 -4.01
N ALA A 78 16.26 5.59 -4.61
CA ALA A 78 16.32 6.86 -3.88
C ALA A 78 14.97 7.25 -3.25
N ARG A 79 13.86 6.95 -3.94
CA ARG A 79 12.49 7.12 -3.44
C ARG A 79 12.19 6.15 -2.30
N GLU A 80 12.60 4.89 -2.40
CA GLU A 80 12.51 3.90 -1.31
C GLU A 80 13.36 4.28 -0.08
N PHE A 81 14.44 5.02 -0.31
CA PHE A 81 15.32 5.57 0.72
C PHE A 81 14.86 6.93 1.27
N GLY A 82 13.74 7.49 0.79
CA GLY A 82 13.13 8.70 1.34
C GLY A 82 13.76 10.02 0.90
N ILE A 83 14.55 10.03 -0.18
CA ILE A 83 15.21 11.23 -0.71
C ILE A 83 14.29 11.86 -1.77
N ILE A 84 13.27 12.60 -1.33
CA ILE A 84 12.16 13.07 -2.21
C ILE A 84 12.16 14.58 -2.47
N ASP A 85 12.90 15.37 -1.68
CA ASP A 85 12.86 16.84 -1.72
C ASP A 85 14.02 17.44 -2.53
N GLY A 86 13.70 18.17 -3.61
CA GLY A 86 14.64 19.02 -4.34
C GLY A 86 15.47 18.34 -5.44
N VAL A 87 15.22 17.06 -5.70
CA VAL A 87 15.75 16.32 -6.86
C VAL A 87 14.57 15.84 -7.68
N ASP A 88 14.53 16.18 -8.96
CA ASP A 88 13.48 15.71 -9.86
C ASP A 88 13.68 14.23 -10.19
N LEU A 89 13.10 13.40 -9.33
CA LEU A 89 13.01 11.94 -9.46
C LEU A 89 11.75 11.51 -10.21
N ARG A 90 10.87 12.46 -10.57
CA ARG A 90 9.79 12.18 -11.51
C ARG A 90 10.40 12.16 -12.91
N GLU A 91 10.10 11.11 -13.66
CA GLU A 91 9.71 11.18 -15.09
C GLU A 91 9.85 9.89 -15.91
N TYR A 92 10.34 8.75 -15.38
CA TYR A 92 10.48 7.58 -16.27
C TYR A 92 9.37 6.51 -16.17
N ASP A 93 8.78 6.28 -15.00
CA ASP A 93 7.70 5.28 -14.86
C ASP A 93 6.29 5.92 -15.00
N GLU A 94 6.08 7.12 -14.45
CA GLU A 94 4.79 7.80 -14.58
C GLU A 94 4.56 8.33 -15.99
N PHE A 95 5.55 8.94 -16.66
CA PHE A 95 5.36 9.52 -18.00
C PHE A 95 5.20 8.45 -19.09
N SER A 96 5.89 7.31 -18.99
CA SER A 96 5.72 6.20 -19.93
C SER A 96 4.37 5.49 -19.75
N LYS A 97 3.93 5.27 -18.50
CA LYS A 97 2.57 4.78 -18.19
C LYS A 97 1.49 5.79 -18.57
N LEU A 98 1.73 7.09 -18.41
CA LEU A 98 0.80 8.16 -18.79
C LEU A 98 0.73 8.28 -20.31
N LYS A 99 1.85 8.21 -21.02
CA LYS A 99 1.92 8.18 -22.48
C LYS A 99 1.25 6.93 -23.04
N GLN A 100 1.45 5.76 -22.43
CA GLN A 100 0.73 4.54 -22.78
C GLN A 100 -0.77 4.64 -22.44
N ARG A 101 -1.16 5.22 -21.30
CA ARG A 101 -2.57 5.47 -20.96
C ARG A 101 -3.22 6.44 -21.94
N ILE A 102 -2.54 7.53 -22.32
CA ILE A 102 -3.03 8.52 -23.28
C ILE A 102 -3.10 7.90 -24.67
N LEU A 103 -2.12 7.09 -25.08
CA LEU A 103 -2.15 6.36 -26.33
C LEU A 103 -3.31 5.36 -26.37
N VAL A 104 -3.51 4.60 -25.30
CA VAL A 104 -4.64 3.66 -25.15
C VAL A 104 -5.96 4.43 -25.18
N LEU A 105 -6.09 5.53 -24.45
CA LEU A 105 -7.28 6.39 -24.47
C LEU A 105 -7.55 6.98 -25.86
N LEU A 106 -6.51 7.41 -26.58
CA LEU A 106 -6.60 7.93 -27.94
C LEU A 106 -7.03 6.84 -28.93
N LEU A 107 -6.42 5.65 -28.84
CA LEU A 107 -6.78 4.49 -29.66
C LEU A 107 -8.22 4.03 -29.35
N SER A 108 -8.62 4.01 -28.09
CA SER A 108 -10.00 3.73 -27.67
C SER A 108 -10.96 4.78 -28.21
N PHE A 109 -10.59 6.07 -28.18
CA PHE A 109 -11.43 7.14 -28.74
C PHE A 109 -11.59 7.04 -30.26
N ILE A 110 -10.51 6.74 -30.99
CA ILE A 110 -10.56 6.49 -32.43
C ILE A 110 -11.44 5.27 -32.72
N LEU A 111 -11.29 4.19 -31.96
CA LEU A 111 -12.10 2.99 -32.11
C LEU A 111 -13.59 3.27 -31.86
N ILE A 112 -13.92 3.99 -30.78
CA ILE A 112 -15.29 4.42 -30.47
C ILE A 112 -15.84 5.29 -31.60
N SER A 113 -15.03 6.20 -32.14
CA SER A 113 -15.45 7.07 -33.25
C SER A 113 -15.70 6.29 -34.54
N VAL A 114 -14.87 5.30 -34.85
CA VAL A 114 -15.05 4.41 -36.01
C VAL A 114 -16.29 3.55 -35.83
N ILE A 115 -16.51 2.97 -34.65
CA ILE A 115 -17.72 2.20 -34.34
C ILE A 115 -18.96 3.11 -34.44
N ALA A 116 -18.93 4.31 -33.85
CA ALA A 116 -20.02 5.26 -33.92
C ALA A 116 -20.31 5.70 -35.37
N PHE A 117 -19.27 5.91 -36.18
CA PHE A 117 -19.42 6.26 -37.59
C PHE A 117 -19.99 5.11 -38.43
N ILE A 118 -19.52 3.87 -38.19
CA ILE A 118 -20.07 2.67 -38.82
C ILE A 118 -21.54 2.51 -38.42
N THR A 119 -21.85 2.58 -37.12
CA THR A 119 -23.23 2.49 -36.59
C THR A 119 -24.11 3.61 -37.14
N TYR A 120 -23.62 4.84 -37.21
CA TYR A 120 -24.34 5.93 -37.86
C TYR A 120 -24.62 5.58 -39.32
N ARG A 121 -23.63 5.14 -40.08
CA ARG A 121 -23.82 4.82 -41.51
C ARG A 121 -24.69 3.58 -41.75
N THR A 122 -24.70 2.61 -40.85
CA THR A 122 -25.53 1.40 -40.97
C THR A 122 -26.96 1.63 -40.47
N VAL A 123 -27.17 2.49 -39.47
CA VAL A 123 -28.50 2.77 -38.88
C VAL A 123 -29.18 3.97 -39.56
N TYR A 124 -28.44 4.94 -40.10
CA TYR A 124 -28.99 6.10 -40.82
C TYR A 124 -29.95 5.72 -41.96
N PRO A 125 -29.70 4.67 -42.78
CA PRO A 125 -30.67 4.20 -43.77
C PRO A 125 -31.98 3.65 -43.18
N PHE A 126 -31.95 3.13 -41.93
CA PHE A 126 -33.15 2.67 -41.23
C PHE A 126 -33.94 3.81 -40.58
N ILE A 127 -33.28 4.91 -40.22
CA ILE A 127 -33.93 6.11 -39.65
C ILE A 127 -34.56 6.97 -40.75
N VAL A 128 -33.94 7.06 -41.94
CA VAL A 128 -34.45 7.85 -43.07
C VAL A 128 -35.48 7.06 -43.91
N GLY A 129 -35.61 5.75 -43.71
CA GLY A 129 -36.49 4.86 -44.48
C GLY A 129 -37.91 4.64 -43.93
N HIS A 130 -38.35 5.36 -42.90
CA HIS A 130 -39.73 5.28 -42.39
C HIS A 130 -40.39 6.66 -42.39
N GLU A 131 -40.90 7.02 -43.56
CA GLU A 131 -42.01 7.97 -43.66
C GLU A 131 -43.28 7.32 -43.09
N TYR A 132 -43.90 8.05 -42.15
CA TYR A 132 -45.32 8.02 -41.79
C TYR A 132 -45.95 6.69 -41.37
N PHE A 133 -46.04 6.48 -40.04
CA PHE A 133 -47.28 5.99 -39.43
C PHE A 133 -47.51 6.66 -38.07
N GLY A 134 -48.58 7.46 -38.02
CA GLY A 134 -49.56 7.48 -36.93
C GLY A 134 -49.15 8.15 -35.62
N ASP A 135 -49.71 9.33 -35.39
CA ASP A 135 -49.88 9.93 -34.07
C ASP A 135 -50.32 8.91 -33.01
N LEU A 136 -49.50 8.75 -31.97
CA LEU A 136 -49.96 8.34 -30.64
C LEU A 136 -49.03 8.91 -29.57
N GLU A 137 -49.38 10.12 -29.13
CA GLU A 137 -49.41 10.54 -27.72
C GLU A 137 -48.47 9.87 -26.69
N ARG A 138 -47.48 10.65 -26.21
CA ARG A 138 -47.22 11.05 -24.80
C ARG A 138 -45.75 10.98 -24.35
N ASP A 139 -45.31 12.12 -23.80
CA ASP A 139 -44.17 12.34 -22.89
C ASP A 139 -42.78 11.81 -23.31
N ILE A 140 -42.08 12.59 -24.14
CA ILE A 140 -40.63 12.52 -24.21
C ILE A 140 -40.07 13.32 -23.02
N LYS A 141 -39.71 12.59 -21.97
CA LYS A 141 -38.91 13.11 -20.85
C LYS A 141 -37.57 13.63 -21.35
N GLU A 142 -37.11 14.71 -20.72
CA GLU A 142 -35.83 15.39 -20.92
C GLU A 142 -34.64 14.44 -21.16
N PRO A 143 -33.62 14.86 -21.93
CA PRO A 143 -32.45 14.04 -22.18
C PRO A 143 -31.74 13.74 -20.85
N VAL A 144 -31.70 12.46 -20.50
CA VAL A 144 -30.94 11.96 -19.36
C VAL A 144 -29.47 12.31 -19.59
N VAL A 145 -28.99 13.27 -18.80
CA VAL A 145 -27.56 13.49 -18.57
C VAL A 145 -26.99 12.15 -18.12
N GLN A 146 -26.18 11.51 -18.97
CA GLN A 146 -25.34 10.36 -18.59
C GLN A 146 -24.30 10.84 -17.57
N GLY A 147 -24.73 10.95 -16.32
CA GLY A 147 -23.85 10.89 -15.17
C GLY A 147 -23.15 9.54 -15.13
N LEU A 148 -22.00 9.51 -14.46
CA LEU A 148 -21.24 8.30 -14.09
C LEU A 148 -22.18 7.12 -13.80
N PRO A 149 -21.82 5.88 -14.24
CA PRO A 149 -22.71 4.73 -14.17
C PRO A 149 -23.31 4.61 -12.78
N SER A 150 -24.63 4.39 -12.74
CA SER A 150 -25.41 4.33 -11.51
C SER A 150 -24.80 3.29 -10.58
N VAL A 151 -24.11 3.74 -9.53
CA VAL A 151 -23.75 2.87 -8.40
C VAL A 151 -25.06 2.64 -7.65
N THR A 152 -25.85 1.68 -8.12
CA THR A 152 -27.02 1.21 -7.39
C THR A 152 -26.49 0.44 -6.18
N ARG A 153 -26.41 1.11 -5.03
CA ARG A 153 -26.12 0.45 -3.75
C ARG A 153 -27.30 -0.46 -3.45
N ALA A 154 -27.11 -1.77 -3.52
CA ALA A 154 -28.03 -2.69 -2.88
C ALA A 154 -27.76 -2.60 -1.37
N SER A 155 -28.64 -1.91 -0.64
CA SER A 155 -28.53 -1.69 0.81
C SER A 155 -28.91 -2.90 1.67
N ASP A 156 -29.30 -4.02 1.06
CA ASP A 156 -30.04 -5.06 1.79
C ASP A 156 -29.25 -6.36 1.90
N LEU A 157 -27.94 -6.25 2.12
CA LEU A 157 -27.13 -7.41 2.47
C LEU A 157 -27.16 -7.63 3.97
N ILE A 158 -27.95 -8.62 4.39
CA ILE A 158 -27.91 -9.10 5.76
C ILE A 158 -26.57 -9.81 5.93
N VAL A 159 -25.71 -9.25 6.78
CA VAL A 159 -24.50 -9.94 7.24
C VAL A 159 -24.87 -10.68 8.51
N GLU A 160 -24.94 -11.99 8.38
CA GLU A 160 -24.95 -12.84 9.56
C GLU A 160 -23.49 -13.23 9.83
N SER A 161 -22.95 -12.74 10.93
CA SER A 161 -21.86 -13.47 11.58
C SER A 161 -22.49 -14.75 12.13
N ALA A 162 -22.23 -15.88 11.48
CA ALA A 162 -22.69 -17.16 12.01
C ALA A 162 -21.95 -17.41 13.33
N ASN A 163 -22.74 -17.50 14.39
CA ASN A 163 -22.40 -17.56 15.81
C ASN A 163 -21.25 -18.52 16.16
N LEU A 164 -20.55 -18.22 17.26
CA LEU A 164 -20.66 -19.10 18.44
C LEU A 164 -20.75 -18.27 19.75
N ILE A 165 -22.01 -18.02 20.14
CA ILE A 165 -22.59 -18.26 21.46
C ILE A 165 -22.00 -17.45 22.62
N GLY A 166 -22.77 -16.45 23.06
CA GLY A 166 -23.27 -16.19 24.42
C GLY A 166 -22.67 -16.87 25.66
N ASN A 167 -21.38 -17.20 25.66
CA ASN A 167 -20.70 -17.86 26.76
C ASN A 167 -19.64 -16.89 27.33
N PRO A 168 -19.61 -16.61 28.65
CA PRO A 168 -18.60 -15.73 29.27
C PRO A 168 -17.14 -16.20 29.10
N ASN A 169 -16.89 -17.34 28.45
CA ASN A 169 -15.58 -17.94 28.24
C ASN A 169 -15.00 -17.77 26.81
N VAL A 170 -15.65 -17.03 25.91
CA VAL A 170 -15.08 -16.81 24.56
C VAL A 170 -13.89 -15.85 24.65
N LEU A 171 -12.72 -16.30 24.21
CA LEU A 171 -11.46 -15.55 24.23
C LEU A 171 -11.40 -14.44 23.18
N TYR A 172 -12.41 -14.33 22.31
CA TYR A 172 -12.44 -13.34 21.23
C TYR A 172 -13.88 -12.93 20.90
N TYR A 173 -14.03 -11.85 20.16
CA TYR A 173 -15.29 -11.47 19.52
C TYR A 173 -15.04 -10.94 18.11
N VAL A 174 -16.07 -10.99 17.27
CA VAL A 174 -16.05 -10.53 15.89
C VAL A 174 -16.91 -9.27 15.79
N GLU A 175 -16.35 -8.20 15.24
CA GLU A 175 -17.08 -6.98 14.94
C GLU A 175 -17.28 -6.88 13.43
N VAL A 176 -18.52 -6.77 12.97
CA VAL A 176 -18.83 -6.47 11.56
C VAL A 176 -19.07 -4.96 11.46
N GLU A 177 -18.27 -4.29 10.65
CA GLU A 177 -18.32 -2.83 10.50
C GLU A 177 -19.21 -2.42 9.33
N SER A 178 -19.03 -3.08 8.19
CA SER A 178 -19.82 -2.79 6.99
C SER A 178 -19.79 -3.97 6.04
N ALA A 179 -20.87 -4.17 5.31
CA ALA A 179 -20.83 -4.92 4.07
C ALA A 179 -21.73 -4.27 3.04
N LYS A 180 -21.36 -4.42 1.79
CA LYS A 180 -22.12 -3.87 0.67
C LYS A 180 -21.81 -4.63 -0.61
N VAL A 181 -22.77 -4.57 -1.52
CA VAL A 181 -22.55 -4.93 -2.91
C VAL A 181 -22.66 -3.68 -3.75
N LEU A 182 -21.62 -3.45 -4.55
CA LEU A 182 -21.61 -2.43 -5.58
C LEU A 182 -21.93 -3.12 -6.90
N VAL A 183 -23.00 -2.69 -7.54
CA VAL A 183 -23.40 -3.18 -8.85
C VAL A 183 -22.79 -2.27 -9.91
N PHE A 184 -22.00 -2.85 -10.81
CA PHE A 184 -21.42 -2.19 -11.97
C PHE A 184 -22.02 -2.78 -13.26
N GLU A 185 -21.79 -2.10 -14.39
CA GLU A 185 -22.30 -2.52 -15.70
C GLU A 185 -21.94 -3.98 -16.02
N ASP A 186 -20.70 -4.40 -15.73
CA ASP A 186 -20.17 -5.72 -16.08
C ASP A 186 -19.86 -6.64 -14.88
N SER A 187 -20.01 -6.16 -13.64
CA SER A 187 -19.61 -6.93 -12.46
C SER A 187 -20.34 -6.53 -11.17
N HIS A 188 -20.37 -7.46 -10.22
CA HIS A 188 -20.74 -7.20 -8.83
C HIS A 188 -19.47 -7.18 -7.97
N THR A 189 -19.26 -6.12 -7.20
CA THR A 189 -18.19 -6.03 -6.21
C THR A 189 -18.77 -6.21 -4.82
N TYR A 190 -18.41 -7.33 -4.20
CA TYR A 190 -18.73 -7.66 -2.82
C TYR A 190 -17.67 -7.08 -1.90
N GLN A 191 -18.09 -6.36 -0.87
CA GLN A 191 -17.19 -5.80 0.15
C GLN A 191 -17.69 -6.18 1.54
N LEU A 192 -16.79 -6.66 2.38
CA LEU A 192 -17.01 -6.90 3.80
C LEU A 192 -15.83 -6.32 4.58
N LYS A 193 -16.17 -5.58 5.63
CA LYS A 193 -15.25 -5.14 6.67
C LYS A 193 -15.71 -5.70 7.99
N ALA A 194 -14.83 -6.47 8.60
CA ALA A 194 -14.99 -6.98 9.93
C ALA A 194 -13.64 -6.99 10.63
N GLY A 195 -13.62 -7.37 11.89
CA GLY A 195 -12.38 -7.68 12.56
C GLY A 195 -12.59 -8.53 13.79
N ILE A 196 -11.49 -9.05 14.30
CA ILE A 196 -11.47 -9.94 15.46
C ILE A 196 -10.62 -9.31 16.54
N ILE A 197 -11.14 -9.29 17.76
CA ILE A 197 -10.40 -8.85 18.94
C ILE A 197 -10.37 -9.99 19.95
N SER A 198 -9.17 -10.33 20.41
CA SER A 198 -9.01 -11.25 21.54
C SER A 198 -9.12 -10.52 22.87
N SER A 199 -9.87 -11.10 23.81
CA SER A 199 -10.06 -10.61 25.17
C SER A 199 -9.00 -11.11 26.15
N LYS A 200 -8.30 -12.22 25.85
CA LYS A 200 -7.33 -12.85 26.77
C LYS A 200 -5.98 -13.17 26.13
N ASP A 201 -5.93 -13.90 25.02
CA ASP A 201 -4.68 -14.48 24.47
C ASP A 201 -4.29 -13.89 23.11
N SER A 202 -3.00 -13.84 22.81
CA SER A 202 -2.50 -13.40 21.50
C SER A 202 -2.94 -14.35 20.37
N ILE A 203 -3.49 -13.81 19.28
CA ILE A 203 -3.95 -14.60 18.12
C ILE A 203 -2.76 -15.01 17.25
N LYS A 204 -2.65 -16.30 16.94
CA LYS A 204 -1.64 -16.89 16.06
C LYS A 204 -2.17 -17.09 14.65
N ASN A 205 -3.37 -17.64 14.50
CA ASN A 205 -3.93 -17.98 13.21
C ASN A 205 -5.44 -17.75 13.21
N ILE A 206 -5.97 -17.23 12.11
CA ILE A 206 -7.39 -17.08 11.85
C ILE A 206 -7.69 -17.70 10.50
N SER A 207 -8.51 -18.74 10.48
CA SER A 207 -9.15 -19.25 9.27
C SER A 207 -10.59 -18.80 9.26
N TYR A 208 -11.03 -18.18 8.17
CA TYR A 208 -12.40 -17.70 8.01
C TYR A 208 -12.88 -17.94 6.59
N SER A 209 -14.19 -18.10 6.42
CA SER A 209 -14.82 -18.14 5.11
C SER A 209 -15.86 -17.06 4.95
N ILE A 210 -15.97 -16.59 3.71
CA ILE A 210 -16.99 -15.64 3.30
C ILE A 210 -17.84 -16.34 2.24
N THR A 211 -19.12 -16.51 2.56
CA THR A 211 -20.10 -17.11 1.68
C THR A 211 -21.17 -16.09 1.32
N VAL A 212 -21.46 -15.92 0.03
CA VAL A 212 -22.56 -15.08 -0.45
C VAL A 212 -23.66 -15.97 -0.99
N TYR A 213 -24.88 -15.75 -0.53
CA TYR A 213 -26.07 -16.48 -0.94
C TYR A 213 -26.98 -15.60 -1.79
N ASP A 214 -27.62 -16.21 -2.78
CA ASP A 214 -28.71 -15.58 -3.51
C ASP A 214 -30.03 -15.55 -2.73
N ASP A 215 -31.04 -14.97 -3.37
CA ASP A 215 -32.42 -14.90 -2.93
C ASP A 215 -33.08 -16.27 -2.70
N LEU A 216 -32.63 -17.30 -3.41
CA LEU A 216 -33.06 -18.69 -3.26
C LEU A 216 -32.26 -19.46 -2.20
N GLY A 217 -31.29 -18.82 -1.54
CA GLY A 217 -30.44 -19.44 -0.52
C GLY A 217 -29.33 -20.34 -1.08
N LYS A 218 -29.02 -20.26 -2.37
CA LYS A 218 -27.91 -20.99 -3.00
C LYS A 218 -26.61 -20.18 -2.86
N PRO A 219 -25.48 -20.84 -2.55
CA PRO A 219 -24.20 -20.16 -2.45
C PRO A 219 -23.70 -19.77 -3.84
N ILE A 220 -23.53 -18.47 -4.05
CA ILE A 220 -22.98 -17.89 -5.28
C ILE A 220 -21.45 -17.77 -5.19
N LEU A 221 -20.95 -17.53 -3.98
CA LEU A 221 -19.54 -17.39 -3.68
C LEU A 221 -19.25 -18.08 -2.37
N ASN A 222 -18.17 -18.86 -2.30
CA ASN A 222 -17.63 -19.39 -1.06
C ASN A 222 -16.10 -19.35 -1.16
N LYS A 223 -15.47 -18.55 -0.31
CA LYS A 223 -14.00 -18.46 -0.25
C LYS A 223 -13.52 -18.60 1.16
N VAL A 224 -12.39 -19.29 1.30
CA VAL A 224 -11.69 -19.50 2.57
C VAL A 224 -10.41 -18.70 2.54
N PHE A 225 -10.09 -18.08 3.66
CA PHE A 225 -8.93 -17.25 3.86
C PHE A 225 -8.22 -17.67 5.14
N GLU A 226 -6.90 -17.52 5.14
CA GLU A 226 -6.08 -17.71 6.33
C GLU A 226 -5.25 -16.45 6.59
N LYS A 227 -5.19 -16.06 7.85
CA LYS A 227 -4.29 -15.02 8.35
C LYS A 227 -3.44 -15.64 9.45
N LYS A 228 -2.13 -15.71 9.21
CA LYS A 228 -1.14 -16.23 10.16
C LYS A 228 -0.29 -15.11 10.72
N SER A 229 0.06 -15.25 11.99
CA SER A 229 1.06 -14.49 12.69
C SER A 229 2.12 -15.44 13.22
N ASP A 230 3.37 -15.16 12.87
CA ASP A 230 4.52 -15.85 13.46
C ASP A 230 4.89 -15.25 14.83
N PHE A 231 4.24 -14.14 15.22
CA PHE A 231 4.61 -13.34 16.38
C PHE A 231 3.41 -13.02 17.29
N PRO A 232 3.47 -13.35 18.58
CA PRO A 232 2.41 -13.05 19.56
C PRO A 232 2.04 -11.57 19.60
N ASN A 233 3.06 -10.70 19.61
CA ASN A 233 2.88 -9.25 19.70
C ASN A 233 2.12 -8.62 18.52
N LYS A 234 2.03 -9.29 17.36
CA LYS A 234 1.36 -8.74 16.18
C LYS A 234 -0.16 -8.63 16.37
N TRP A 235 -0.77 -9.63 17.00
CA TRP A 235 -2.21 -9.68 17.27
C TRP A 235 -2.45 -10.02 18.74
N ASN A 236 -1.85 -9.21 19.60
CA ASN A 236 -2.00 -9.35 21.04
C ASN A 236 -3.46 -9.06 21.49
N ARG A 237 -3.80 -9.47 22.71
CA ARG A 237 -5.01 -9.10 23.45
C ARG A 237 -5.36 -7.62 23.27
N GLY A 238 -6.59 -7.37 22.86
CA GLY A 238 -7.14 -6.03 22.63
C GLY A 238 -6.64 -5.33 21.36
N VAL A 239 -5.79 -5.99 20.55
CA VAL A 239 -5.41 -5.50 19.22
C VAL A 239 -6.46 -5.95 18.21
N TYR A 240 -6.94 -5.01 17.39
CA TYR A 240 -7.88 -5.26 16.32
C TYR A 240 -7.19 -5.96 15.15
N VAL A 241 -7.68 -7.15 14.79
CA VAL A 241 -7.23 -7.88 13.60
C VAL A 241 -8.23 -7.64 12.48
N PRO A 242 -7.90 -6.80 11.48
CA PRO A 242 -8.84 -6.47 10.42
C PRO A 242 -9.09 -7.67 9.50
N ILE A 243 -10.34 -7.83 9.04
CA ILE A 243 -10.81 -8.74 7.99
C ILE A 243 -11.42 -7.85 6.90
N ASP A 244 -10.59 -7.50 5.92
CA ASP A 244 -11.00 -6.76 4.73
C ASP A 244 -11.16 -7.74 3.56
N PHE A 245 -12.37 -7.84 3.04
CA PHE A 245 -12.70 -8.67 1.89
C PHE A 245 -13.30 -7.81 0.78
N ILE A 246 -12.71 -7.94 -0.41
CA ILE A 246 -13.21 -7.33 -1.64
C ILE A 246 -13.13 -8.38 -2.72
N TYR A 247 -14.24 -8.64 -3.40
CA TYR A 247 -14.28 -9.60 -4.49
C TYR A 247 -15.17 -9.13 -5.63
N ASN A 248 -14.62 -9.17 -6.85
CA ASN A 248 -15.34 -8.84 -8.06
C ASN A 248 -15.78 -10.13 -8.74
N VAL A 249 -17.07 -10.23 -9.07
CA VAL A 249 -17.60 -11.31 -9.90
C VAL A 249 -18.18 -10.72 -11.16
N SER A 250 -17.81 -11.24 -12.32
CA SER A 250 -18.41 -10.88 -13.60
C SER A 250 -19.92 -11.17 -13.57
N LYS A 251 -20.71 -10.41 -14.33
CA LYS A 251 -22.19 -10.47 -14.37
C LYS A 251 -22.79 -11.79 -14.90
N GLY A 252 -22.07 -12.90 -14.83
CA GLY A 252 -22.58 -14.25 -15.13
C GLY A 252 -23.49 -14.83 -14.04
N ILE A 253 -23.62 -14.15 -12.91
CA ILE A 253 -24.56 -14.51 -11.85
C ILE A 253 -25.88 -13.79 -12.12
N SER A 254 -26.89 -14.52 -12.58
CA SER A 254 -28.25 -14.03 -12.79
C SER A 254 -29.04 -13.87 -11.48
N SER A 255 -28.46 -14.23 -10.34
CA SER A 255 -29.13 -14.23 -9.05
C SER A 255 -28.75 -13.03 -8.17
N HIS A 256 -29.74 -12.48 -7.48
CA HIS A 256 -29.56 -11.29 -6.66
C HIS A 256 -28.97 -11.67 -5.29
N PRO A 257 -27.79 -11.15 -4.90
CA PRO A 257 -27.20 -11.49 -3.62
C PRO A 257 -28.05 -10.94 -2.48
N LYS A 258 -28.45 -11.81 -1.55
CA LYS A 258 -29.34 -11.47 -0.43
C LYS A 258 -28.63 -11.51 0.92
N LYS A 259 -27.66 -12.41 1.08
CA LYS A 259 -27.01 -12.66 2.35
C LYS A 259 -25.52 -12.90 2.18
N MET A 260 -24.73 -12.31 3.06
CA MET A 260 -23.30 -12.62 3.19
C MET A 260 -23.06 -13.18 4.58
N VAL A 261 -22.32 -14.28 4.65
CA VAL A 261 -21.98 -14.94 5.91
C VAL A 261 -20.47 -14.90 6.07
N LEU A 262 -20.02 -14.25 7.15
CA LEU A 262 -18.67 -14.40 7.67
C LEU A 262 -18.68 -15.53 8.69
N ASP A 263 -17.93 -16.58 8.40
CA ASP A 263 -17.81 -17.75 9.24
C ASP A 263 -16.37 -17.90 9.71
N ILE A 264 -16.14 -17.87 11.02
CA ILE A 264 -14.82 -18.07 11.61
C ILE A 264 -14.64 -19.56 11.84
N ARG A 265 -13.80 -20.18 11.00
CA ARG A 265 -13.58 -21.63 11.01
C ARG A 265 -12.62 -22.07 12.11
N LEU A 266 -11.57 -21.26 12.34
CA LEU A 266 -10.53 -21.57 13.31
C LEU A 266 -9.89 -20.30 13.82
N ILE A 267 -9.70 -20.22 15.14
CA ILE A 267 -8.75 -19.29 15.75
C ILE A 267 -7.78 -20.09 16.60
N GLU A 268 -6.49 -19.98 16.28
CA GLU A 268 -5.43 -20.52 17.12
C GLU A 268 -4.78 -19.37 17.88
N PHE A 269 -4.51 -19.60 19.16
CA PHE A 269 -3.82 -18.65 20.03
C PHE A 269 -2.39 -19.13 20.32
N PHE A 270 -1.51 -18.20 20.64
CA PHE A 270 -0.24 -18.54 21.26
C PHE A 270 -0.49 -19.05 22.69
N LYS A 271 0.11 -20.19 23.05
CA LYS A 271 0.04 -20.74 24.41
C LYS A 271 1.25 -20.30 25.22
N ASP A 272 1.04 -19.94 26.47
CA ASP A 272 2.09 -19.68 27.48
C ASP A 272 3.13 -18.62 27.06
N VAL A 273 2.72 -17.65 26.24
CA VAL A 273 3.55 -16.50 25.90
C VAL A 273 3.10 -15.33 26.75
N ASN A 274 3.99 -14.83 27.62
CA ASN A 274 3.79 -13.52 28.22
C ASN A 274 3.92 -12.45 27.15
N ASP A 275 2.92 -11.58 27.05
CA ASP A 275 2.99 -10.39 26.21
C ASP A 275 4.26 -9.61 26.55
N PHE A 276 5.11 -9.37 25.55
CA PHE A 276 6.27 -8.51 25.78
C PHE A 276 5.80 -7.08 26.00
N SER A 277 6.25 -6.46 27.10
CA SER A 277 6.05 -5.04 27.36
C SER A 277 6.83 -4.22 26.33
N GLY A 278 6.16 -3.82 25.26
CA GLY A 278 6.72 -2.86 24.31
C GLY A 278 7.05 -1.51 24.96
N ILE A 279 7.84 -0.70 24.25
CA ILE A 279 8.35 0.60 24.73
C ILE A 279 7.53 1.71 24.09
N ASN A 280 7.02 2.65 24.91
CA ASN A 280 6.32 3.82 24.39
C ASN A 280 7.26 4.69 23.56
N LEU A 281 6.79 5.10 22.38
CA LEU A 281 7.53 5.97 21.50
C LEU A 281 7.14 7.42 21.75
N GLU A 282 8.15 8.28 21.88
CA GLU A 282 7.96 9.72 21.86
C GLU A 282 7.33 10.13 20.53
N THR A 283 6.27 10.93 20.58
CA THR A 283 5.55 11.47 19.41
C THR A 283 4.95 12.84 19.77
N SER A 284 4.77 13.68 18.76
CA SER A 284 4.08 14.97 18.89
C SER A 284 2.55 14.87 18.79
N SER A 285 2.01 13.68 18.51
CA SER A 285 0.56 13.47 18.38
C SER A 285 -0.14 13.44 19.73
N SER A 286 -1.24 14.20 19.85
CA SER A 286 -2.13 14.17 21.02
C SER A 286 -3.23 13.11 20.93
N ILE A 287 -3.47 12.56 19.74
CA ILE A 287 -4.56 11.62 19.45
C ILE A 287 -4.09 10.19 19.18
N LEU A 288 -2.82 10.01 18.82
CA LEU A 288 -2.23 8.71 18.54
C LEU A 288 -1.08 8.43 19.50
N THR A 289 -1.13 7.29 20.18
CA THR A 289 -0.02 6.79 21.00
C THR A 289 0.65 5.65 20.25
N PHE A 290 1.98 5.64 20.25
CA PHE A 290 2.76 4.64 19.55
C PHE A 290 3.60 3.84 20.55
N LYS A 291 3.67 2.53 20.34
CA LYS A 291 4.45 1.62 21.17
C LYS A 291 5.23 0.67 20.28
N TYR A 292 6.54 0.62 20.47
CA TYR A 292 7.43 -0.31 19.78
C TYR A 292 7.36 -1.69 20.43
N LEU A 293 7.02 -2.71 19.66
CA LEU A 293 6.81 -4.08 20.15
C LEU A 293 7.99 -5.02 19.86
N GLY A 294 9.06 -4.51 19.24
CA GLY A 294 10.24 -5.27 18.86
C GLY A 294 10.52 -5.26 17.36
N SER A 295 11.69 -5.75 16.98
CA SER A 295 12.10 -5.91 15.58
C SER A 295 12.60 -7.32 15.34
N TYR A 296 12.30 -7.81 14.14
CA TYR A 296 12.82 -9.09 13.65
C TYR A 296 13.80 -8.82 12.54
N PHE A 297 14.96 -9.47 12.62
CA PHE A 297 16.02 -9.35 11.63
C PHE A 297 16.00 -10.61 10.78
N HIS A 298 15.85 -10.43 9.48
CA HIS A 298 16.08 -11.45 8.49
C HIS A 298 17.33 -11.08 7.70
N GLU A 299 18.26 -12.01 7.56
CA GLU A 299 19.47 -11.81 6.78
C GLU A 299 19.36 -12.62 5.49
N SER A 300 19.49 -11.93 4.36
CA SER A 300 19.53 -12.56 3.04
C SER A 300 20.47 -11.77 2.14
N PHE A 301 21.43 -12.43 1.47
CA PHE A 301 22.30 -11.85 0.44
C PHE A 301 22.81 -10.42 0.75
N GLU A 302 23.76 -10.29 1.68
CA GLU A 302 24.41 -9.01 2.05
C GLU A 302 23.45 -7.89 2.50
N ILE A 303 22.21 -8.25 2.83
CA ILE A 303 21.17 -7.32 3.27
C ILE A 303 20.58 -7.81 4.59
N TYR A 304 20.43 -6.87 5.53
CA TYR A 304 19.61 -7.01 6.72
C TYR A 304 18.22 -6.41 6.50
N GLU A 305 17.21 -7.26 6.49
CA GLU A 305 15.82 -6.84 6.55
C GLU A 305 15.37 -6.79 8.02
N VAL A 306 14.91 -5.61 8.44
CA VAL A 306 14.40 -5.34 9.78
C VAL A 306 12.91 -5.09 9.68
N ASN A 307 12.12 -5.99 10.27
CA ASN A 307 10.68 -5.85 10.39
C ASN A 307 10.37 -5.38 11.81
N SER A 308 10.18 -4.07 11.98
CA SER A 308 9.83 -3.45 13.27
C SER A 308 8.32 -3.43 13.44
N LEU A 309 7.82 -3.94 14.57
CA LEU A 309 6.41 -3.86 14.91
C LEU A 309 6.13 -2.61 15.75
N ILE A 310 5.14 -1.84 15.33
CA ILE A 310 4.60 -0.72 16.11
C ILE A 310 3.11 -0.95 16.37
N GLU A 311 2.69 -0.83 17.62
CA GLU A 311 1.30 -0.68 17.99
C GLU A 311 0.94 0.81 17.94
N VAL A 312 -0.20 1.12 17.34
CA VAL A 312 -0.77 2.45 17.31
C VAL A 312 -2.12 2.38 18.00
N TYR A 313 -2.26 3.17 19.06
CA TYR A 313 -3.53 3.38 19.75
C TYR A 313 -4.14 4.70 19.29
N ASN A 314 -5.39 4.65 18.85
CA ASN A 314 -6.18 5.84 18.55
C ASN A 314 -7.04 6.21 19.75
N SER A 315 -6.73 7.33 20.43
CA SER A 315 -7.55 7.83 21.54
C SER A 315 -8.73 8.68 21.09
N SER A 316 -8.78 9.05 19.80
CA SER A 316 -9.86 9.83 19.22
C SER A 316 -11.18 9.05 19.15
N SER A 317 -12.28 9.79 19.15
CA SER A 317 -13.61 9.26 18.82
C SER A 317 -13.81 9.01 17.33
N ASN A 318 -12.90 9.48 16.48
CA ASN A 318 -13.00 9.36 15.03
C ASN A 318 -12.00 8.32 14.50
N ASP A 319 -12.37 7.66 13.41
CA ASP A 319 -11.48 6.75 12.67
C ASP A 319 -10.40 7.55 11.93
N VAL A 320 -9.17 7.03 11.91
CA VAL A 320 -8.05 7.60 11.16
C VAL A 320 -7.92 6.89 9.82
N LYS A 321 -8.14 7.63 8.72
CA LYS A 321 -8.19 7.08 7.35
C LYS A 321 -6.91 7.32 6.54
N ASP A 322 -6.13 8.31 6.94
CA ASP A 322 -4.81 8.55 6.40
C ASP A 322 -3.84 8.75 7.56
N LEU A 323 -2.75 7.99 7.56
CA LEU A 323 -1.70 8.07 8.58
C LEU A 323 -0.34 7.97 7.91
N GLU A 324 0.41 9.05 7.97
CA GLU A 324 1.81 9.11 7.59
C GLU A 324 2.65 9.47 8.81
N ILE A 325 3.77 8.76 8.98
CA ILE A 325 4.68 8.99 10.08
C ILE A 325 6.11 9.09 9.58
N GLU A 326 6.95 9.82 10.32
CA GLU A 326 8.39 9.81 10.12
C GLU A 326 9.06 9.09 11.29
N ILE A 327 9.75 8.00 10.97
CA ILE A 327 10.38 7.09 11.93
C ILE A 327 11.89 7.21 11.82
N ILE A 328 12.54 7.38 12.97
CA ILE A 328 13.98 7.39 13.09
C ILE A 328 14.46 6.12 13.79
N TYR A 329 15.44 5.45 13.19
CA TYR A 329 16.17 4.34 13.79
C TYR A 329 17.38 4.90 14.53
N VAL A 330 17.53 4.58 15.82
CA VAL A 330 18.59 5.15 16.67
C VAL A 330 19.50 4.07 17.26
N THR A 331 20.78 4.40 17.39
CA THR A 331 21.77 3.55 18.06
C THR A 331 21.63 3.61 19.58
N LYS A 332 22.35 2.73 20.30
CA LYS A 332 22.45 2.77 21.77
C LYS A 332 22.98 4.11 22.30
N ASP A 333 23.86 4.74 21.53
CA ASP A 333 24.40 6.07 21.82
C ASP A 333 23.48 7.22 21.35
N SER A 334 22.21 6.92 21.06
CA SER A 334 21.21 7.87 20.55
C SER A 334 21.58 8.55 19.22
N GLN A 335 22.46 7.95 18.42
CA GLN A 335 22.79 8.47 17.10
C GLN A 335 21.74 8.02 16.08
N VAL A 336 21.35 8.92 15.19
CA VAL A 336 20.43 8.60 14.10
C VAL A 336 21.13 7.73 13.06
N ILE A 337 20.64 6.50 12.90
CA ILE A 337 21.08 5.56 11.88
C ILE A 337 20.39 5.92 10.55
N ARG A 338 19.07 6.16 10.61
CA ARG A 338 18.22 6.40 9.44
C ARG A 338 16.91 7.08 9.83
N SER A 339 16.40 7.97 8.99
CA SER A 339 15.03 8.50 9.07
C SER A 339 14.23 8.07 7.85
N LEU A 340 12.98 7.66 8.04
CA LEU A 340 12.08 7.19 6.98
C LEU A 340 10.67 7.72 7.18
N LYS A 341 10.13 8.38 6.15
CA LYS A 341 8.70 8.68 6.05
C LYS A 341 7.96 7.44 5.55
N ARG A 342 6.90 7.05 6.25
CA ARG A 342 6.11 5.86 5.98
C ARG A 342 4.64 6.21 6.07
N LYS A 343 3.90 5.87 5.02
CA LYS A 343 2.44 5.90 5.01
C LYS A 343 1.92 4.57 5.55
N LEU A 344 1.39 4.57 6.78
CA LEU A 344 0.85 3.37 7.43
C LEU A 344 -0.55 3.04 6.95
N ILE A 345 -1.34 4.07 6.66
CA ILE A 345 -2.71 3.93 6.17
C ILE A 345 -2.82 4.80 4.93
N SER A 346 -2.98 4.16 3.78
CA SER A 346 -3.00 4.85 2.48
C SER A 346 -4.13 4.40 1.56
N GLU A 347 -4.72 3.24 1.86
CA GLU A 347 -5.73 2.63 1.02
C GLU A 347 -7.12 3.13 1.44
N SER A 348 -8.00 3.34 0.46
CA SER A 348 -9.38 3.77 0.67
C SER A 348 -10.18 2.84 1.60
N ASN A 349 -9.71 1.62 1.81
CA ASN A 349 -10.37 0.62 2.64
C ASN A 349 -9.67 0.34 3.97
N SER A 350 -8.46 0.87 4.19
CA SER A 350 -7.72 0.71 5.45
C SER A 350 -7.97 1.92 6.36
N PHE A 351 -8.15 1.68 7.65
CA PHE A 351 -8.27 2.73 8.65
C PHE A 351 -7.93 2.20 10.04
N LEU A 352 -7.58 3.11 10.95
CA LEU A 352 -7.40 2.82 12.37
C LEU A 352 -8.65 3.29 13.12
N LYS A 353 -9.43 2.32 13.59
CA LYS A 353 -10.73 2.53 14.23
C LYS A 353 -10.61 3.43 15.48
N SER A 354 -11.66 4.21 15.76
CA SER A 354 -11.79 4.99 16.98
C SER A 354 -11.58 4.12 18.23
N ARG A 355 -10.83 4.63 19.21
CA ARG A 355 -10.57 3.96 20.50
C ARG A 355 -9.97 2.56 20.40
N SER A 356 -9.32 2.21 19.29
CA SER A 356 -8.76 0.88 19.07
C SER A 356 -7.23 0.88 18.98
N ARG A 357 -6.65 -0.31 19.11
CA ARG A 357 -5.22 -0.58 18.89
C ARG A 357 -5.05 -1.41 17.63
N GLN A 358 -4.05 -1.07 16.83
CA GLN A 358 -3.66 -1.86 15.66
C GLN A 358 -2.14 -1.92 15.57
N VAL A 359 -1.61 -3.06 15.13
CA VAL A 359 -0.17 -3.24 14.92
C VAL A 359 0.17 -3.15 13.44
N PHE A 360 1.20 -2.37 13.15
CA PHE A 360 1.78 -2.22 11.82
C PHE A 360 3.19 -2.83 11.79
N SER A 361 3.53 -3.46 10.66
CA SER A 361 4.87 -3.97 10.40
C SER A 361 5.61 -2.98 9.49
N LEU A 362 6.76 -2.51 9.96
CA LEU A 362 7.64 -1.58 9.25
C LEU A 362 8.83 -2.36 8.73
N LYS A 363 8.82 -2.64 7.42
CA LYS A 363 9.96 -3.26 6.75
C LYS A 363 11.01 -2.20 6.40
N THR A 364 12.23 -2.39 6.86
CA THR A 364 13.38 -1.53 6.57
C THR A 364 14.58 -2.36 6.20
N ILE A 365 15.34 -1.92 5.20
CA ILE A 365 16.45 -2.67 4.60
C ILE A 365 17.77 -1.96 4.90
N PHE A 366 18.73 -2.65 5.49
CA PHE A 366 20.07 -2.15 5.79
C PHE A 366 21.14 -2.97 5.03
N PRO A 367 21.99 -2.33 4.21
CA PRO A 367 23.10 -3.02 3.55
C PRO A 367 24.14 -3.50 4.57
N LYS A 368 24.52 -4.78 4.52
CA LYS A 368 25.47 -5.40 5.46
C LYS A 368 26.89 -4.85 5.31
N GLU A 369 27.27 -4.44 4.11
CA GLU A 369 28.56 -3.78 3.86
C GLU A 369 28.75 -2.52 4.72
N ILE A 370 27.65 -1.82 5.02
CA ILE A 370 27.66 -0.55 5.75
C ILE A 370 27.28 -0.75 7.21
N TYR A 371 26.34 -1.65 7.49
CA TYR A 371 25.84 -1.94 8.83
C TYR A 371 25.99 -3.42 9.16
N ALA A 372 27.24 -3.86 9.27
CA ALA A 372 27.57 -5.27 9.53
C ALA A 372 26.96 -5.80 10.84
N ASN A 373 26.76 -4.91 11.83
CA ASN A 373 26.26 -5.23 13.16
C ASN A 373 24.96 -4.47 13.49
N ILE A 374 24.08 -4.26 12.50
CA ILE A 374 22.84 -3.46 12.68
C ILE A 374 21.96 -3.98 13.82
N LYS A 375 21.99 -5.28 14.08
CA LYS A 375 21.23 -5.94 15.15
C LYS A 375 21.71 -5.50 16.53
N GLU A 376 23.02 -5.31 16.71
CA GLU A 376 23.63 -4.84 17.95
C GLU A 376 23.60 -3.33 18.09
N GLU A 377 23.61 -2.61 16.96
CA GLU A 377 23.61 -1.15 16.88
C GLU A 377 22.22 -0.56 17.12
N LEU A 378 21.16 -1.13 16.51
CA LEU A 378 19.80 -0.62 16.64
C LEU A 378 19.29 -0.78 18.06
N SER A 379 19.11 0.34 18.75
CA SER A 379 18.60 0.35 20.12
C SER A 379 17.09 0.52 20.18
N SER A 380 16.55 1.43 19.36
CA SER A 380 15.11 1.73 19.34
C SER A 380 14.72 2.48 18.07
N ILE A 381 13.43 2.75 17.96
CA ILE A 381 12.87 3.66 16.96
C ILE A 381 12.26 4.87 17.67
N LYS A 382 12.17 6.02 16.98
CA LYS A 382 11.48 7.23 17.44
C LYS A 382 10.54 7.74 16.36
N ILE A 383 9.44 8.39 16.73
CA ILE A 383 8.51 9.00 15.77
C ILE A 383 8.59 10.50 15.93
N ILE A 384 9.05 11.21 14.90
CA ILE A 384 9.24 12.66 15.00
C ILE A 384 8.09 13.46 14.43
N ASN A 385 7.35 12.90 13.47
CA ASN A 385 6.19 13.54 12.85
C ASN A 385 5.07 12.54 12.63
N VAL A 386 3.84 13.01 12.80
CA VAL A 386 2.60 12.27 12.56
C VAL A 386 1.65 13.17 11.80
N PHE A 387 1.20 12.70 10.63
CA PHE A 387 0.21 13.38 9.81
C PHE A 387 -1.03 12.51 9.74
N VAL A 388 -2.15 13.07 10.17
CA VAL A 388 -3.47 12.44 10.14
C VAL A 388 -4.37 13.32 9.27
N LYS A 389 -5.07 12.72 8.31
CA LYS A 389 -6.09 13.41 7.49
C LYS A 389 -7.44 12.72 7.56
#